data_AF-A0A087U917-F1
#
_entry.id   AF-A0A087U917-F1
#
_cell.length_a   1.000
_cell.length_b   1.000
_cell.length_c   1.000
_cell.angle_alpha   90.00
_cell.angle_beta   90.00
_cell.angle_gamma   90.00
#
_symmetry.space_group_name_H-M   'P 1'
#
loop_
_entity.id
_entity.type
_entity.pdbx_description
1 polymer ?
#
loop_
_entity_poly.entity_id
_entity_poly.type
_entity_poly.pdbx_seq_one_letter_code
_entity_poly.pdbx_strand_id
1 'polypeptide(L)'
;MSKYRVGDTVSVNCTSSKSKPAATLRWYINDELASPENELEHSTTLHADGLETSSLNLKFIVNEHHFRGGNMKLKCTATISRIYTMSNEELVFGTGLRQQTSGLHITENMS
;
A
#
# COMPACT_ATOMS: atom_id res chain seq x y z
N MET A 1 0.52 23.94 12.72
CA MET A 1 1.17 23.68 11.41
C MET A 1 2.67 23.74 11.65
N SER A 2 3.34 22.60 11.59
CA SER A 2 4.77 22.49 11.88
C SER A 2 5.55 23.29 10.84
N LYS A 3 6.33 24.27 11.29
CA LYS A 3 7.21 25.06 10.41
C LYS A 3 8.60 24.45 10.47
N TYR A 4 8.94 23.64 9.47
CA TYR A 4 10.30 23.16 9.30
C TYR A 4 11.17 24.22 8.63
N ARG A 5 12.43 24.26 9.01
CA ARG A 5 13.49 25.11 8.45
C ARG A 5 14.62 24.22 7.94
N VAL A 6 15.47 24.78 7.09
CA VAL A 6 16.71 24.12 6.68
C VAL A 6 17.54 23.77 7.93
N GLY A 7 18.04 22.54 7.98
CA GLY A 7 18.75 21.96 9.13
C GLY A 7 17.86 21.22 10.12
N ASP A 8 16.53 21.40 10.08
CA ASP A 8 15.63 20.66 10.97
C ASP A 8 15.61 19.18 10.60
N THR A 9 15.41 18.33 11.61
CA THR A 9 15.09 16.93 11.39
C THR A 9 13.59 16.76 11.28
N VAL A 10 13.12 16.30 10.12
CA VAL A 10 11.75 15.80 9.98
C VAL A 10 11.75 14.36 10.48
N SER A 11 10.79 14.03 11.36
CA SER A 11 10.50 12.67 11.77
C SER A 11 8.98 12.54 11.86
N VAL A 12 8.40 11.82 10.91
CA VAL A 12 6.95 11.66 10.78
C VAL A 12 6.60 10.19 10.58
N ASN A 13 5.43 9.80 11.06
CA ASN A 13 4.90 8.46 10.93
C ASN A 13 3.59 8.48 10.13
N CYS A 14 3.45 7.51 9.24
CA CYS A 14 2.20 7.23 8.56
C CYS A 14 1.74 5.83 8.95
N THR A 15 0.47 5.69 9.35
CA THR A 15 -0.15 4.41 9.68
C THR A 15 -1.41 4.22 8.87
N SER A 16 -1.60 3.05 8.28
CA SER A 16 -2.80 2.71 7.50
C SER A 16 -4.00 2.45 8.42
N SER A 17 -5.20 2.51 7.86
CA SER A 17 -6.34 1.81 8.47
C SER A 17 -6.13 0.29 8.41
N LYS A 18 -6.92 -0.47 9.17
CA LYS A 18 -6.93 -1.93 9.12
C LYS A 18 -7.38 -2.42 7.75
N SER A 19 -6.65 -3.35 7.14
CA SER A 19 -6.99 -3.96 5.85
C SER A 19 -6.48 -5.40 5.74
N LYS A 20 -6.91 -6.11 4.70
CA LYS A 20 -6.36 -7.41 4.34
C LYS A 20 -6.31 -7.54 2.81
N PRO A 21 -5.13 -7.72 2.20
CA PRO A 21 -3.81 -7.76 2.83
C PRO A 21 -3.41 -6.40 3.46
N ALA A 22 -2.34 -6.39 4.25
CA ALA A 22 -1.71 -5.18 4.77
C ALA A 22 -1.44 -4.15 3.64
N ALA A 23 -1.72 -2.88 3.91
CA ALA A 23 -1.54 -1.83 2.92
C ALA A 23 -0.05 -1.54 2.66
N THR A 24 0.34 -1.42 1.40
CA THR A 24 1.67 -0.93 1.04
C THR A 24 1.73 0.58 1.22
N LEU A 25 2.63 1.05 2.10
CA LEU A 25 2.83 2.47 2.37
C LEU A 25 4.00 3.05 1.56
N ARG A 26 3.86 4.29 1.12
CA ARG A 26 4.93 5.06 0.46
C ARG A 26 4.89 6.54 0.87
N TRP A 27 6.06 7.11 1.09
CA TRP A 27 6.22 8.55 1.31
C TRP A 27 6.64 9.26 0.03
N TYR A 28 6.19 10.51 -0.11
CA TYR A 28 6.57 11.42 -1.17
C TYR A 28 6.94 12.78 -0.59
N ILE A 29 8.05 13.34 -1.08
CA ILE A 29 8.52 14.70 -0.79
C ILE A 29 8.36 15.49 -2.07
N ASN A 30 7.51 16.54 -2.05
CA ASN A 30 7.18 17.35 -3.23
C ASN A 30 6.73 16.51 -4.44
N ASP A 31 5.88 15.51 -4.18
CA ASP A 31 5.32 14.58 -5.16
C ASP A 31 6.33 13.62 -5.82
N GLU A 32 7.59 13.63 -5.40
CA GLU A 32 8.62 12.63 -5.73
C GLU A 32 8.72 11.57 -4.63
N LEU A 33 8.97 10.31 -5.02
CA LEU A 33 9.08 9.21 -4.05
C LEU A 33 10.24 9.50 -3.10
N ALA A 34 10.00 9.32 -1.79
CA ALA A 34 11.05 9.48 -0.79
C ALA A 34 12.21 8.54 -1.10
N SER A 35 13.41 9.11 -1.14
CA SER A 35 14.62 8.41 -1.54
C SER A 35 15.09 7.40 -0.48
N PRO A 36 15.84 6.33 -0.86
CA PRO A 36 16.32 5.32 0.06
C PRO A 36 17.30 5.82 1.14
N GLU A 37 17.97 6.96 0.91
CA GLU A 37 18.82 7.59 1.94
C GLU A 37 18.01 8.18 3.10
N ASN A 38 16.70 8.35 2.93
CA ASN A 38 15.84 8.69 4.05
C ASN A 38 15.66 7.45 4.92
N GLU A 39 15.71 7.64 6.23
CA GLU A 39 15.44 6.55 7.17
C GLU A 39 13.95 6.19 7.09
N LEU A 40 13.65 5.07 6.43
CA LEU A 40 12.32 4.50 6.28
C LEU A 40 12.22 3.22 7.10
N GLU A 41 11.37 3.21 8.12
CA GLU A 41 11.11 2.02 8.94
C GLU A 41 9.70 1.52 8.67
N HIS A 42 9.59 0.29 8.18
CA HIS A 42 8.32 -0.37 7.89
C HIS A 42 7.94 -1.31 9.03
N SER A 43 6.69 -1.28 9.46
CA SER A 43 6.13 -2.28 10.38
C SER A 43 4.72 -2.67 9.99
N THR A 44 4.34 -3.91 10.31
CA THR A 44 2.97 -4.41 10.13
C THR A 44 2.50 -5.04 11.43
N THR A 45 1.28 -4.73 11.83
CA THR A 45 0.63 -5.29 13.03
C THR A 45 -0.59 -6.08 12.61
N LEU A 46 -0.64 -7.36 12.99
CA LEU A 46 -1.82 -8.20 12.88
C LEU A 46 -2.70 -8.01 14.11
N HIS A 47 -3.99 -7.73 13.90
CA HIS A 47 -4.96 -7.51 14.95
C HIS A 47 -5.77 -8.78 15.25
N ALA A 48 -6.47 -8.79 16.39
CA ALA A 48 -7.29 -9.93 16.82
C ALA A 48 -8.45 -10.26 15.86
N ASP A 49 -8.92 -9.27 15.08
CA ASP A 49 -9.94 -9.44 14.03
C ASP A 49 -9.37 -10.05 12.72
N GLY A 50 -8.06 -10.33 12.69
CA GLY A 50 -7.39 -10.90 11.53
C GLY A 50 -7.07 -9.90 10.41
N LEU A 51 -7.35 -8.61 10.62
CA LEU A 51 -6.93 -7.52 9.74
C LEU A 51 -5.53 -7.01 10.14
N GLU A 52 -4.90 -6.27 9.23
CA GLU A 52 -3.53 -5.81 9.35
C GLU A 52 -3.45 -4.29 9.23
N THR A 53 -2.56 -3.67 9.99
CA THR A 53 -2.19 -2.25 9.83
C THR A 53 -0.72 -2.15 9.49
N SER A 54 -0.36 -1.34 8.51
CA SER A 54 1.03 -1.02 8.19
C SER A 54 1.39 0.37 8.69
N SER A 55 2.63 0.54 9.11
CA SER A 55 3.21 1.85 9.46
C SER A 55 4.53 2.07 8.74
N LEU A 56 4.81 3.34 8.41
CA LEU A 56 6.01 3.78 7.73
C LEU A 56 6.51 5.09 8.34
N ASN A 57 7.64 5.03 9.03
CA ASN A 57 8.36 6.22 9.48
C ASN A 57 9.15 6.84 8.32
N LEU A 58 9.25 8.16 8.30
CA LEU A 58 10.14 8.93 7.45
C LEU A 58 10.97 9.86 8.32
N LYS A 59 12.29 9.76 8.22
CA LYS A 59 13.22 10.68 8.86
C LYS A 59 14.32 11.17 7.93
N PHE A 60 14.51 12.49 7.89
CA PHE A 60 15.52 13.15 7.05
C PHE A 60 15.83 14.57 7.57
N ILE A 61 16.97 15.12 7.11
CA ILE A 61 17.36 16.51 7.38
C ILE A 61 16.84 17.40 6.26
N VAL A 62 16.18 18.50 6.62
CA VAL A 62 15.65 19.46 5.66
C VAL A 62 16.79 20.26 5.03
N ASN A 63 16.88 20.22 3.71
CA ASN A 63 17.82 20.99 2.90
C ASN A 63 17.08 21.98 2.01
N GLU A 64 17.79 22.96 1.44
CA GLU A 64 17.20 24.01 0.61
C GLU A 64 16.39 23.47 -0.58
N HIS A 65 16.86 22.39 -1.22
CA HIS A 65 16.19 21.77 -2.37
C HIS A 65 14.83 21.14 -2.05
N HIS A 66 14.53 20.90 -0.77
CA HIS A 66 13.21 20.42 -0.36
C HIS A 66 12.15 21.52 -0.37
N PHE A 67 12.53 22.80 -0.48
CA PHE A 67 11.58 23.91 -0.56
C PHE A 67 11.34 24.31 -2.03
N ARG A 68 10.09 24.18 -2.48
CA ARG A 68 9.62 24.65 -3.79
C ARG A 68 8.66 25.82 -3.57
N GLY A 69 9.04 27.02 -4.02
CA GLY A 69 8.25 28.24 -3.75
C GLY A 69 8.08 28.52 -2.25
N GLY A 70 9.10 28.20 -1.43
CA GLY A 70 9.09 28.40 0.01
C GLY A 70 8.32 27.35 0.83
N ASN A 71 7.78 26.32 0.19
CA ASN A 71 7.02 25.27 0.85
C ASN A 71 7.60 23.88 0.57
N MET A 72 7.44 22.98 1.54
CA MET A 72 7.76 21.56 1.42
C MET A 72 6.47 20.76 1.63
N LYS A 73 6.16 19.85 0.72
CA LYS A 73 4.97 19.00 0.77
C LYS A 73 5.37 17.57 1.09
N LEU A 74 4.77 17.00 2.14
CA LEU A 74 4.87 15.58 2.47
C LEU A 74 3.54 14.90 2.17
N LYS A 75 3.59 13.72 1.55
CA LYS A 75 2.41 12.91 1.26
C LYS A 75 2.72 11.45 1.54
N CYS A 76 1.87 10.79 2.33
CA CYS A 76 1.88 9.34 2.46
C CYS A 76 0.74 8.74 1.65
N THR A 77 0.98 7.62 0.97
CA THR A 77 -0.06 6.85 0.28
C THR A 77 -0.12 5.44 0.86
N ALA A 78 -1.34 4.92 1.05
CA ALA A 78 -1.59 3.53 1.41
C ALA A 78 -2.33 2.83 0.28
N THR A 79 -1.76 1.76 -0.26
CA THR A 79 -2.33 1.01 -1.39
C THR A 79 -2.57 -0.45 -0.99
N ILE A 80 -3.77 -0.96 -1.25
CA ILE A 80 -4.14 -2.36 -1.01
C ILE A 80 -4.36 -3.03 -2.37
N SER A 81 -3.46 -3.93 -2.76
CA SER A 81 -3.59 -4.69 -4.01
C SER A 81 -4.43 -5.94 -3.79
N ARG A 82 -5.57 -6.07 -4.48
CA ARG A 82 -6.34 -7.32 -4.53
C ARG A 82 -5.90 -8.11 -5.76
N ILE A 83 -5.24 -9.25 -5.57
CA ILE A 83 -5.00 -10.21 -6.65
C ILE A 83 -6.16 -11.19 -6.65
N TYR A 84 -7.00 -11.14 -7.69
CA TYR A 84 -8.00 -12.15 -7.93
C TYR A 84 -7.39 -13.20 -8.87
N THR A 85 -7.10 -14.40 -8.35
CA THR A 85 -6.71 -15.54 -9.18
C THR A 85 -7.96 -16.36 -9.49
N MET A 86 -8.24 -16.56 -10.78
CA MET A 86 -9.35 -17.39 -11.24
C MET A 86 -8.82 -18.43 -12.21
N SER A 87 -9.22 -19.69 -12.02
CA SER A 87 -8.94 -20.79 -12.96
C SER A 87 -10.20 -21.59 -13.19
N ASN A 88 -10.35 -22.12 -14.40
CA ASN A 88 -11.35 -23.11 -14.75
C ASN A 88 -10.65 -24.23 -15.52
N GLU A 89 -10.87 -25.47 -15.12
CA GLU A 89 -10.36 -26.65 -15.81
C GLU A 89 -11.55 -27.44 -16.40
N GLU A 90 -11.51 -27.70 -17.70
CA GLU A 90 -12.51 -28.51 -18.39
C GLU A 90 -11.83 -29.76 -18.97
N LEU A 91 -12.28 -30.95 -18.56
CA LEU A 91 -11.85 -32.21 -19.14
C LEU A 91 -12.82 -32.60 -20.26
N VAL A 92 -12.37 -32.46 -21.52
CA VAL A 92 -13.18 -32.83 -22.70
C VAL A 92 -12.84 -34.27 -23.10
N PHE A 93 -13.75 -35.20 -22.85
CA PHE A 93 -13.65 -36.58 -23.36
C PHE A 93 -14.30 -36.67 -24.74
N GLY A 94 -13.56 -37.16 -25.74
CA GLY A 94 -13.95 -37.23 -27.14
C GLY A 94 -15.01 -38.29 -27.48
N THR A 95 -16.15 -38.32 -26.77
CA THR A 95 -17.29 -39.22 -27.06
C THR A 95 -18.65 -38.61 -26.71
N GLY A 96 -19.11 -37.66 -27.54
CA GLY A 96 -20.52 -37.57 -27.97
C GLY A 96 -21.70 -37.47 -26.97
N LEU A 97 -21.55 -37.07 -25.70
CA LEU A 97 -22.70 -36.93 -24.77
C LEU A 97 -22.65 -35.66 -23.89
N ARG A 98 -23.69 -34.82 -24.06
CA ARG A 98 -24.22 -33.72 -23.22
C ARG A 98 -23.21 -32.80 -22.50
N GLN A 99 -23.12 -31.56 -22.98
CA GLN A 99 -22.40 -30.46 -22.31
C GLN A 99 -23.03 -30.12 -20.96
N GLN A 100 -22.25 -30.24 -19.89
CA GLN A 100 -22.45 -29.50 -18.63
C GLN A 100 -21.36 -28.43 -18.57
N THR A 101 -21.72 -27.19 -18.86
CA THR A 101 -20.81 -26.06 -18.69
C THR A 101 -20.77 -25.68 -17.21
N SER A 102 -19.67 -26.00 -16.52
CA SER A 102 -19.40 -25.45 -15.20
C SER A 102 -19.07 -23.97 -15.36
N GLY A 103 -20.06 -23.10 -15.14
CA GLY A 103 -19.86 -21.66 -15.14
C GLY A 103 -18.97 -21.21 -13.99
N LEU A 104 -18.20 -20.15 -14.22
CA LEU A 104 -17.35 -19.51 -13.22
C LEU A 104 -18.20 -19.00 -12.06
N HIS A 105 -17.98 -19.48 -10.84
CA HIS A 105 -18.69 -19.00 -9.65
C HIS A 105 -17.87 -17.95 -8.91
N ILE A 106 -18.44 -16.76 -8.74
CA ILE A 106 -17.89 -15.71 -7.89
C ILE A 106 -18.48 -15.90 -6.50
N THR A 107 -17.64 -16.15 -5.49
CA THR A 107 -18.01 -15.99 -4.09
C THR A 107 -17.36 -14.73 -3.56
N GLU A 108 -18.08 -13.61 -3.65
CA GLU A 108 -17.71 -12.37 -2.95
C GLU A 108 -18.22 -12.46 -1.51
N ASN A 109 -17.31 -12.76 -0.58
CA ASN A 109 -17.60 -12.55 0.83
C ASN A 109 -17.17 -11.12 1.18
N MET A 110 -18.09 -10.17 0.94
CA MET A 110 -17.91 -8.78 1.33
C MET A 110 -18.52 -8.61 2.73
N SER A 111 -17.67 -8.82 3.74
CA SER A 111 -17.96 -8.47 5.14
C SER A 111 -17.73 -6.98 5.39
#